data_AF-A0A2D6XHJ3-F1
#
_entry.id   AF-A0A2D6XHJ3-F1
#
_cell.length_a   1.000
_cell.length_b   1.000
_cell.length_c   1.000
_cell.angle_alpha   90.00
_cell.angle_beta   90.00
_cell.angle_gamma   90.00
#
_symmetry.space_group_name_H-M   'P 1'
#
loop_
_entity.id
_entity.type
_entity.pdbx_description
1 polymer ?
#
loop_
_entity_poly.entity_id
_entity_poly.type
_entity_poly.pdbx_seq_one_letter_code
_entity_poly.pdbx_strand_id
1 'polypeptide(L)'
;MAFEAKLLTESKNKQAKLLRAAKKAAKEPDTGVKILRKSAYYVIRDCAKVTELYLPHFIYSQLKNPIQMLEGVFTKADCTDFLARAKKDLVTNQLVNLIIIDIKKQNLLESATTAKSPSLDPGIFDEEAEDDIYGDYDSTGFTEEAEPEIIVEVEKDTLQLLLDAFNVKN
;
A
#
# COMPACT_ATOMS: atom_id res chain seq x y z
N MET A 1 -6.49 -7.98 17.10
CA MET A 1 -6.90 -7.03 16.05
C MET A 1 -6.69 -5.58 16.50
N ALA A 2 -5.53 -5.25 17.07
CA ALA A 2 -5.24 -3.88 17.49
C ALA A 2 -4.94 -2.99 16.28
N PHE A 3 -4.17 -3.53 15.31
CA PHE A 3 -3.85 -2.88 14.04
C PHE A 3 -5.10 -2.47 13.26
N GLU A 4 -6.02 -3.40 13.01
CA GLU A 4 -7.25 -3.15 12.25
C GLU A 4 -8.16 -2.16 12.99
N ALA A 5 -8.22 -2.23 14.31
CA ALA A 5 -9.00 -1.27 15.10
C ALA A 5 -8.45 0.16 14.94
N LYS A 6 -7.13 0.34 15.00
CA LYS A 6 -6.47 1.65 14.78
C LYS A 6 -6.70 2.17 13.36
N LEU A 7 -6.57 1.31 12.36
CA LEU A 7 -6.87 1.65 10.97
C LEU A 7 -8.30 2.19 10.82
N LEU A 8 -9.27 1.58 11.50
CA LEU A 8 -10.66 2.04 11.46
C LEU A 8 -10.87 3.35 12.22
N THR A 9 -10.15 3.60 13.32
CA THR A 9 -10.31 4.85 14.10
C THR A 9 -9.75 6.07 13.39
N GLU A 10 -8.66 5.92 12.62
CA GLU A 10 -8.06 7.03 11.87
C GLU A 10 -8.86 7.41 10.62
N SER A 11 -9.77 6.56 10.17
CA SER A 11 -10.60 6.85 9.00
C SER A 11 -11.73 7.82 9.31
N LYS A 12 -11.85 8.86 8.48
CA LYS A 12 -13.00 9.78 8.48
C LYS A 12 -14.24 9.18 7.80
N ASN A 13 -14.12 8.01 7.16
CA ASN A 13 -15.24 7.38 6.48
C ASN A 13 -16.27 6.87 7.50
N LYS A 14 -17.54 7.25 7.33
CA LYS A 14 -18.66 6.81 8.18
C LYS A 14 -18.75 5.28 8.28
N GLN A 15 -18.39 4.56 7.21
CA GLN A 15 -18.43 3.10 7.15
C GLN A 15 -17.43 2.45 8.14
N ALA A 16 -16.37 3.14 8.57
CA ALA A 16 -15.42 2.59 9.54
C ALA A 16 -16.06 2.27 10.90
N LYS A 17 -17.19 2.92 11.21
CA LYS A 17 -17.97 2.70 12.44
C LYS A 17 -18.87 1.45 12.38
N LEU A 18 -18.92 0.75 11.24
CA LEU A 18 -19.80 -0.41 11.05
C LEU A 18 -19.35 -1.64 11.83
N LEU A 19 -18.09 -1.75 12.26
CA LEU A 19 -17.55 -2.97 12.87
C LEU A 19 -18.41 -3.47 14.05
N ARG A 20 -18.85 -2.56 14.93
CA ARG A 20 -19.68 -2.92 16.08
C ARG A 20 -21.05 -3.43 15.65
N ALA A 21 -21.67 -2.76 14.68
CA ALA A 21 -22.98 -3.16 14.15
C ALA A 21 -22.89 -4.50 13.42
N ALA A 22 -21.84 -4.70 12.62
CA ALA A 22 -21.55 -5.95 11.92
C ALA A 22 -21.38 -7.11 12.90
N LYS A 23 -20.55 -6.96 13.95
CA LYS A 23 -20.38 -7.98 15.00
C LYS A 23 -21.69 -8.37 15.68
N LYS A 24 -22.57 -7.38 15.91
CA LYS A 24 -23.87 -7.63 16.51
C LYS A 24 -24.79 -8.36 15.54
N ALA A 25 -24.93 -7.86 14.31
CA ALA A 25 -25.78 -8.47 13.29
C ALA A 25 -25.29 -9.86 12.83
N ALA A 26 -23.99 -10.16 12.92
CA ALA A 26 -23.44 -11.48 12.62
C ALA A 26 -23.87 -12.55 13.64
N LYS A 27 -24.21 -12.15 14.87
CA LYS A 27 -24.68 -13.01 15.96
C LYS A 27 -26.21 -12.99 16.07
N GLU A 28 -26.79 -11.80 16.06
CA GLU A 28 -28.21 -11.51 16.28
C GLU A 28 -28.74 -10.58 15.16
N PRO A 29 -28.97 -11.11 13.94
CA PRO A 29 -29.44 -10.34 12.77
C PRO A 29 -30.78 -9.63 12.95
N ASP A 30 -31.62 -10.13 13.86
CA ASP A 30 -32.94 -9.61 14.22
C ASP A 30 -32.88 -8.49 15.28
N THR A 31 -31.68 -8.12 15.74
CA THR A 31 -31.51 -6.98 16.64
C THR A 31 -32.15 -5.71 16.04
N GLY A 32 -33.17 -5.19 16.71
CA GLY A 32 -33.77 -3.89 16.38
C GLY A 32 -34.61 -3.89 15.09
N VAL A 33 -34.85 -5.05 14.48
CA VAL A 33 -35.67 -5.18 13.27
C VAL A 33 -36.56 -6.42 13.34
N LYS A 34 -37.80 -6.32 12.83
CA LYS A 34 -38.68 -7.49 12.69
C LYS A 34 -38.41 -8.20 11.37
N ILE A 35 -37.84 -9.40 11.43
CA ILE A 35 -37.57 -10.21 10.24
C ILE A 35 -38.78 -11.05 9.87
N LEU A 36 -39.42 -10.73 8.73
CA LEU A 36 -40.62 -11.43 8.26
C LEU A 36 -40.31 -12.75 7.53
N ARG A 37 -39.13 -12.85 6.90
CA ARG A 37 -38.70 -14.01 6.11
C ARG A 37 -37.38 -14.56 6.65
N LYS A 38 -37.34 -15.87 6.91
CA LYS A 38 -36.13 -16.55 7.42
C LYS A 38 -34.91 -16.39 6.50
N SER A 39 -35.11 -16.26 5.19
CA SER A 39 -34.03 -15.98 4.23
C SER A 39 -33.32 -14.65 4.53
N ALA A 40 -34.06 -13.60 4.87
CA ALA A 40 -33.49 -12.29 5.19
C ALA A 40 -32.60 -12.34 6.46
N TYR A 41 -32.95 -13.18 7.44
CA TYR A 41 -32.10 -13.43 8.61
C TYR A 41 -30.70 -13.90 8.20
N TYR A 42 -30.62 -14.88 7.30
CA TYR A 42 -29.35 -15.43 6.85
C TYR A 42 -28.56 -14.45 5.98
N VAL A 43 -29.23 -13.70 5.11
CA VAL A 43 -28.58 -12.65 4.29
C VAL A 43 -27.95 -11.58 5.19
N ILE A 44 -28.69 -11.04 6.17
CA ILE A 44 -28.17 -10.03 7.09
C ILE A 44 -26.97 -10.60 7.87
N ARG A 45 -27.09 -11.82 8.39
CA ARG A 45 -26.02 -12.50 9.12
C ARG A 45 -24.75 -12.64 8.27
N ASP A 46 -24.89 -13.11 7.05
CA ASP A 46 -23.75 -13.47 6.21
C ASP A 46 -23.08 -12.21 5.64
N CYS A 47 -23.85 -11.18 5.25
CA CYS A 47 -23.32 -9.85 4.91
C CYS A 47 -22.59 -9.20 6.10
N ALA A 48 -23.13 -9.34 7.32
CA ALA A 48 -22.50 -8.81 8.52
C ALA A 48 -21.17 -9.52 8.83
N LYS A 49 -21.09 -10.84 8.63
CA LYS A 49 -19.83 -11.60 8.75
C LYS A 49 -18.78 -11.16 7.73
N VAL A 50 -19.18 -10.98 6.46
CA VAL A 50 -18.26 -10.45 5.44
C VAL A 50 -17.76 -9.06 5.81
N THR A 51 -18.65 -8.21 6.33
CA THR A 51 -18.28 -6.87 6.79
C THR A 51 -17.30 -6.93 7.96
N GLU A 52 -17.50 -7.83 8.94
CA GLU A 52 -16.57 -7.99 10.06
C GLU A 52 -15.14 -8.34 9.59
N LEU A 53 -15.04 -9.17 8.54
CA LEU A 53 -13.76 -9.62 7.98
C LEU A 53 -13.08 -8.57 7.10
N TYR A 54 -13.83 -7.94 6.20
CA TYR A 54 -13.27 -7.12 5.11
C TYR A 54 -13.46 -5.61 5.28
N LEU A 55 -14.11 -5.15 6.36
CA LEU A 55 -14.23 -3.72 6.62
C LEU A 55 -12.85 -3.03 6.74
N PRO A 56 -11.83 -3.59 7.41
CA PRO A 56 -10.50 -2.98 7.43
C PRO A 56 -9.90 -2.81 6.03
N HIS A 57 -10.00 -3.82 5.16
CA HIS A 57 -9.54 -3.74 3.77
C HIS A 57 -10.25 -2.63 3.01
N PHE A 58 -11.58 -2.62 3.10
CA PHE A 58 -12.39 -1.61 2.44
C PHE A 58 -11.98 -0.20 2.90
N ILE A 59 -11.84 0.02 4.21
CA ILE A 59 -11.47 1.32 4.75
C ILE A 59 -10.05 1.73 4.35
N TYR A 60 -9.10 0.81 4.38
CA TYR A 60 -7.75 1.08 3.91
C TYR A 60 -7.73 1.50 2.44
N SER A 61 -8.45 0.79 1.56
CA SER A 61 -8.56 1.11 0.13
C SER A 61 -9.27 2.43 -0.19
N GLN A 62 -9.92 3.06 0.80
CA GLN A 62 -10.53 4.39 0.65
C GLN A 62 -9.59 5.54 1.08
N LEU A 63 -8.42 5.23 1.66
CA LEU A 63 -7.42 6.24 1.99
C LEU A 63 -6.68 6.67 0.73
N LYS A 64 -6.53 7.98 0.52
CA LYS A 64 -5.83 8.51 -0.67
C LYS A 64 -4.34 8.18 -0.67
N ASN A 65 -3.69 8.45 0.47
CA ASN A 65 -2.28 8.16 0.70
C ASN A 65 -2.16 7.35 2.00
N PRO A 66 -2.49 6.05 2.00
CA PRO A 66 -2.63 5.26 3.21
C PRO A 66 -1.37 5.26 4.08
N ILE A 67 -0.18 5.19 3.47
CA ILE A 67 1.10 5.15 4.19
C ILE A 67 1.33 6.45 4.97
N GLN A 68 1.25 7.60 4.30
CA GLN A 68 1.38 8.92 4.93
C GLN A 68 0.29 9.18 5.96
N MET A 69 -0.96 8.78 5.69
CA MET A 69 -2.09 9.01 6.60
C MET A 69 -2.02 8.17 7.88
N LEU A 70 -1.30 7.06 7.86
CA LEU A 70 -1.17 6.14 9.00
C LEU A 70 0.21 6.23 9.66
N GLU A 71 1.02 7.22 9.29
CA GLU A 71 2.32 7.47 9.88
C GLU A 71 2.20 7.76 11.38
N GLY A 72 3.00 7.07 12.20
CA GLY A 72 3.04 7.22 13.65
C GLY A 72 1.82 6.64 14.39
N VAL A 73 0.85 6.04 13.70
CA VAL A 73 -0.39 5.49 14.31
C VAL A 73 -0.12 4.16 15.01
N PHE A 74 0.71 3.32 14.39
CA PHE A 74 0.97 1.96 14.84
C PHE A 74 2.17 1.90 15.78
N THR A 75 2.13 0.95 16.72
CA THR A 75 3.28 0.58 17.54
C THR A 75 3.94 -0.67 16.98
N LYS A 76 5.19 -0.93 17.38
CA LYS A 76 5.90 -2.16 16.99
C LYS A 76 5.15 -3.43 17.41
N ALA A 77 4.49 -3.39 18.56
CA ALA A 77 3.65 -4.48 19.04
C ALA A 77 2.44 -4.72 18.13
N ASP A 78 1.79 -3.65 17.63
CA ASP A 78 0.66 -3.77 16.70
C ASP A 78 1.09 -4.44 15.39
N CYS A 79 2.22 -4.00 14.80
CA CYS A 79 2.75 -4.57 13.56
C CYS A 79 3.18 -6.03 13.74
N THR A 80 3.78 -6.37 14.89
CA THR A 80 4.22 -7.73 15.19
C THR A 80 3.04 -8.69 15.39
N ASP A 81 2.02 -8.29 16.16
CA ASP A 81 0.77 -9.06 16.32
C ASP A 81 0.06 -9.24 14.97
N PHE A 82 0.00 -8.18 14.15
CA PHE A 82 -0.61 -8.20 12.83
C PHE A 82 0.05 -9.24 11.91
N LEU A 83 1.39 -9.23 11.81
CA LEU A 83 2.13 -10.22 11.03
C LEU A 83 2.02 -11.64 11.61
N ALA A 84 2.03 -11.79 12.93
CA ALA A 84 1.87 -13.11 13.56
C ALA A 84 0.50 -13.72 13.25
N ARG A 85 -0.57 -12.91 13.26
CA ARG A 85 -1.92 -13.36 12.88
C ARG A 85 -2.05 -13.64 11.39
N ALA A 86 -1.39 -12.86 10.54
CA ALA A 86 -1.38 -13.08 9.09
C ALA A 86 -0.80 -14.44 8.66
N LYS A 87 -0.03 -15.12 9.52
CA LYS A 87 0.44 -16.50 9.26
C LYS A 87 -0.64 -17.56 9.41
N LYS A 88 -1.73 -17.25 10.13
CA LYS A 88 -2.79 -18.20 10.48
C LYS A 88 -4.14 -17.82 9.90
N ASP A 89 -4.39 -16.52 9.71
CA ASP A 89 -5.65 -15.99 9.22
C ASP A 89 -5.49 -15.42 7.80
N LEU A 90 -6.25 -15.99 6.86
CA LEU A 90 -6.21 -15.64 5.44
C LEU A 90 -6.64 -14.18 5.21
N VAL A 91 -7.65 -13.71 5.93
CA VAL A 91 -8.19 -12.35 5.77
C VAL A 91 -7.16 -11.31 6.22
N THR A 92 -6.52 -11.53 7.37
CA THR A 92 -5.39 -10.72 7.85
C THR A 92 -4.22 -10.75 6.86
N ASN A 93 -3.89 -11.93 6.31
CA ASN A 93 -2.84 -12.07 5.30
C ASN A 93 -3.11 -11.23 4.05
N GLN A 94 -4.35 -11.24 3.56
CA GLN A 94 -4.76 -10.42 2.42
C GLN A 94 -4.58 -8.92 2.71
N LEU A 95 -4.85 -8.46 3.93
CA LEU A 95 -4.64 -7.06 4.32
C LEU A 95 -3.14 -6.73 4.34
N VAL A 96 -2.31 -7.60 4.91
CA VAL A 96 -0.85 -7.44 4.89
C VAL A 96 -0.35 -7.29 3.46
N ASN A 97 -0.70 -8.22 2.58
CA ASN A 97 -0.23 -8.19 1.19
C ASN A 97 -0.64 -6.90 0.48
N LEU A 98 -1.87 -6.44 0.70
CA LEU A 98 -2.37 -5.20 0.13
C LEU A 98 -1.53 -4.00 0.60
N ILE A 99 -1.22 -3.91 1.89
CA ILE A 99 -0.37 -2.85 2.45
C ILE A 99 1.06 -2.93 1.91
N ILE A 100 1.65 -4.12 1.88
CA ILE A 100 3.03 -4.32 1.40
C ILE A 100 3.17 -3.96 -0.09
N ILE A 101 2.18 -4.31 -0.92
CA ILE A 101 2.18 -3.92 -2.33
C ILE A 101 2.20 -2.40 -2.47
N ASP A 102 1.41 -1.67 -1.67
CA ASP A 102 1.39 -0.21 -1.71
C ASP A 102 2.71 0.40 -1.24
N ILE A 103 3.32 -0.15 -0.17
CA ILE A 103 4.65 0.28 0.30
C ILE A 103 5.69 0.10 -0.81
N LYS A 104 5.72 -1.08 -1.45
CA LYS A 104 6.67 -1.35 -2.55
C LYS A 104 6.48 -0.38 -3.72
N LYS A 105 5.22 -0.12 -4.11
CA LYS A 105 4.91 0.85 -5.16
C LYS A 105 5.38 2.27 -4.80
N GLN A 106 5.18 2.69 -3.56
CA GLN A 106 5.64 4.01 -3.11
C GLN A 106 7.18 4.11 -3.15
N ASN A 107 7.89 3.10 -2.64
CA ASN A 107 9.35 3.07 -2.65
C ASN A 107 9.93 3.08 -4.08
N LEU A 108 9.30 2.38 -5.03
CA LEU A 108 9.66 2.40 -6.45
C LEU A 108 9.51 3.80 -7.05
N LEU A 109 8.41 4.48 -6.76
CA LEU A 109 8.15 5.84 -7.24
C LEU A 109 9.17 6.84 -6.67
N GLU A 110 9.48 6.76 -5.38
CA GLU A 110 10.50 7.59 -4.72
C GLU A 110 11.89 7.37 -5.35
N SER A 111 12.25 6.12 -5.63
CA SER A 111 13.52 5.75 -6.26
C SER A 111 13.65 6.29 -7.69
N ALA A 112 12.55 6.28 -8.46
CA ALA A 112 12.53 6.82 -9.82
C ALA A 112 12.71 8.35 -9.86
N THR A 113 12.22 9.08 -8.84
CA THR A 113 12.39 10.54 -8.75
C THR A 113 13.78 10.99 -8.31
N THR A 114 14.57 10.10 -7.70
CA THR A 114 15.96 10.38 -7.30
C THR A 114 16.99 10.07 -8.40
N ALA A 115 16.58 9.42 -9.48
CA ALA A 115 17.44 9.25 -10.64
C ALA A 115 17.72 10.62 -11.27
N LYS A 116 18.98 11.06 -11.20
CA LYS A 116 19.44 12.30 -11.82
C LYS A 116 19.14 12.20 -13.33
N SER A 117 18.26 13.07 -13.84
CA SER A 117 18.08 13.21 -15.28
C SER A 117 19.46 13.47 -15.91
N PRO A 118 19.86 12.74 -16.97
CA PRO A 118 21.15 12.97 -17.61
C PRO A 118 21.22 14.44 -18.02
N SER A 119 22.23 15.15 -17.54
CA SER A 119 22.49 16.52 -17.96
C SER A 119 22.94 16.48 -19.41
N LEU A 120 22.12 16.97 -20.33
CA LEU A 120 22.54 17.26 -21.69
C LEU A 120 23.52 18.44 -21.62
N ASP A 121 24.77 18.21 -21.99
CA ASP A 121 25.78 19.25 -22.16
C ASP A 121 25.46 20.07 -23.41
N PRO A 122 25.11 21.36 -23.30
CA PRO A 122 24.79 22.21 -24.45
C PRO A 122 26.01 22.52 -25.33
N GLY A 123 27.23 22.20 -24.88
CA GLY A 123 28.48 22.52 -25.59
C GLY A 123 28.83 21.62 -26.77
N ILE A 124 28.02 20.60 -27.08
CA ILE A 124 28.28 19.65 -28.19
C ILE A 124 27.74 20.19 -29.54
N PHE A 125 26.91 21.23 -29.54
CA PHE A 125 26.25 21.77 -30.75
C PHE A 125 26.92 23.04 -31.32
N ASP A 126 28.20 23.26 -31.05
CA ASP A 126 28.90 24.43 -31.60
C ASP A 126 30.20 23.99 -32.29
N GLU A 127 30.07 23.54 -33.54
CA GLU A 127 31.14 23.69 -34.53
C GLU A 127 30.52 23.72 -35.94
N GLU A 128 30.67 24.87 -36.59
CA GLU A 128 30.36 25.10 -38.00
C GLU A 128 31.17 24.15 -38.88
N ALA A 129 30.57 23.05 -39.32
CA ALA A 129 31.06 22.23 -40.41
C ALA A 129 29.92 22.02 -41.42
N GLU A 130 29.75 23.01 -42.30
CA GLU A 130 29.00 22.82 -43.54
C GLU A 130 29.67 21.68 -44.34
N ASP A 131 28.87 20.70 -44.74
CA ASP A 131 29.19 19.60 -45.68
C ASP A 131 29.76 18.28 -45.13
N ASP A 132 29.33 17.82 -43.94
CA ASP A 132 29.35 16.37 -43.66
C ASP A 132 28.00 15.85 -43.13
N ILE A 133 27.12 15.47 -44.06
CA ILE A 133 25.82 14.84 -43.77
C ILE A 133 25.96 13.42 -43.18
N TYR A 134 27.16 12.82 -43.20
CA TYR A 134 27.38 11.43 -42.75
C TYR A 134 28.43 11.28 -41.63
N GLY A 135 29.08 12.36 -41.19
CA GLY A 135 30.09 12.36 -40.12
C GLY A 135 29.55 11.96 -38.74
N ASP A 136 28.23 12.00 -38.56
CA ASP A 136 27.57 11.69 -37.27
C ASP A 136 27.28 10.20 -37.03
N TYR A 137 27.65 9.31 -37.95
CA TYR A 137 27.52 7.87 -37.68
C TYR A 137 28.68 7.30 -36.84
N ASP A 138 29.84 7.95 -36.86
CA ASP A 138 31.02 7.54 -36.08
C ASP A 138 31.25 8.42 -34.83
N SER A 139 30.50 9.51 -34.65
CA SER A 139 30.53 10.36 -33.45
C SER A 139 29.52 9.88 -32.40
N THR A 140 29.55 8.60 -32.02
CA THR A 140 28.85 8.18 -30.80
C THR A 140 29.61 8.71 -29.58
N GLY A 141 29.38 9.98 -29.25
CA GLY A 141 29.65 10.61 -27.96
C GLY A 141 28.82 10.02 -26.82
N PHE A 142 28.69 8.69 -26.80
CA PHE A 142 28.16 7.93 -25.69
C PHE A 142 29.37 7.34 -24.97
N THR A 143 29.84 8.05 -23.94
CA THR A 143 30.63 7.40 -22.89
C THR A 143 29.76 6.30 -22.30
N GLU A 144 30.19 5.06 -22.53
CA GLU A 144 29.81 3.79 -21.90
C GLU A 144 28.38 3.69 -21.38
N GLU A 145 27.62 2.75 -21.99
CA GLU A 145 26.35 2.26 -21.49
C GLU A 145 26.38 2.15 -19.95
N ALA A 146 25.73 3.10 -19.27
CA ALA A 146 25.39 2.90 -17.88
C ALA A 146 24.33 1.80 -17.87
N GLU A 147 24.76 0.56 -17.65
CA GLU A 147 23.88 -0.53 -17.26
C GLU A 147 22.90 0.04 -16.22
N PRO A 148 21.57 -0.09 -16.40
CA PRO A 148 20.66 0.40 -15.38
C PRO A 148 21.04 -0.32 -14.10
N GLU A 149 21.54 0.42 -13.12
CA GLU A 149 21.87 -0.12 -11.80
C GLU A 149 20.63 -0.88 -11.34
N ILE A 150 20.71 -2.22 -11.38
CA ILE A 150 19.71 -3.08 -10.80
C ILE A 150 19.82 -2.77 -9.32
N ILE A 151 18.96 -1.86 -8.84
CA ILE A 151 18.80 -1.58 -7.43
C ILE A 151 18.41 -2.93 -6.83
N VAL A 152 19.39 -3.58 -6.22
CA VAL A 152 19.20 -4.78 -5.44
C VAL A 152 18.17 -4.38 -4.37
N GLU A 153 16.91 -4.76 -4.57
CA GLU A 153 15.93 -4.76 -3.49
C GLU A 153 16.56 -5.65 -2.42
N VAL A 154 17.25 -5.04 -1.45
CA VAL A 154 17.55 -5.72 -0.19
C VAL A 154 16.19 -6.19 0.28
N GLU A 155 15.97 -7.51 0.28
CA GLU A 155 14.74 -8.13 0.80
C GLU A 155 14.64 -7.75 2.28
N LYS A 156 14.16 -6.54 2.55
CA LYS A 156 13.86 -6.07 3.88
C LYS A 156 12.78 -7.00 4.42
N ASP A 157 13.00 -7.49 5.63
CA ASP A 157 12.00 -8.25 6.35
C ASP A 157 10.66 -7.50 6.36
N THR A 158 9.55 -8.23 6.25
CA THR A 158 8.21 -7.65 6.10
C THR A 158 7.86 -6.76 7.29
N LEU A 159 8.37 -7.10 8.47
CA LEU A 159 8.25 -6.28 9.67
C LEU A 159 8.99 -4.95 9.49
N GLN A 160 10.24 -4.98 9.01
CA GLN A 160 11.02 -3.76 8.83
C GLN A 160 10.38 -2.84 7.78
N LEU A 161 9.84 -3.40 6.69
CA LEU A 161 9.09 -2.62 5.70
C LEU A 161 7.91 -1.88 6.32
N LEU A 162 7.13 -2.53 7.20
CA LEU A 162 6.02 -1.88 7.89
C LEU A 162 6.48 -0.82 8.89
N LEU A 163 7.55 -1.09 9.65
CA LEU A 163 8.08 -0.15 10.64
C LEU A 163 8.63 1.11 9.97
N ASP A 164 9.38 0.94 8.88
CA ASP A 164 9.93 2.04 8.08
C ASP A 164 8.78 2.86 7.45
N ALA A 165 7.84 2.20 6.78
CA ALA A 165 6.75 2.86 6.06
C ALA A 165 5.84 3.70 6.96
N PHE A 166 5.55 3.23 8.18
CA PHE A 166 4.70 3.94 9.12
C PHE A 166 5.47 4.77 10.16
N ASN A 167 6.79 4.93 10.00
CA ASN A 167 7.65 5.69 10.93
C ASN A 167 7.41 5.31 12.41
N VAL A 168 7.39 4.00 12.68
CA VAL A 168 7.08 3.47 14.01
C VAL A 168 8.30 3.65 14.91
N LYS A 169 8.17 4.45 15.97
CA LYS A 169 9.22 4.62 16.97
C LYS A 169 9.53 3.27 17.64
N ASN A 170 10.82 2.92 17.68
CA ASN A 170 11.33 1.71 18.33
C ASN A 170 11.08 1.69 19.84
#